data_AF-A0AAF0E048-F1
#
_entry.id   AF-A0AAF0E048-F1
#
_cell.length_a   1.000
_cell.length_b   1.000
_cell.length_c   1.000
_cell.angle_alpha   90.00
_cell.angle_beta   90.00
_cell.angle_gamma   90.00
#
_symmetry.space_group_name_H-M   'P 1'
#
loop_
_entity.id
_entity.type
_entity.pdbx_description
1 polymer ?
#
loop_
_entity_poly.entity_id
_entity_poly.type
_entity_poly.pdbx_seq_one_letter_code
_entity_poly.pdbx_strand_id
1 'polypeptide(L)'
;MGRKAEVQRVALERLMGPEGGNTKMDLGPCPQSHLPRYKEMYDAAVARGETFPQISAEHQRSIHMFITDMDRKIAANRRRLDQTPEEMERSNAIMRDINEIGEAITAAENEMEKLGEQGQVEESLKELAKVDALKAERSEKEKEFQVLQENSGASGHQKLRVCDVCGAYLSILDSDRRLADHFSGKMHLGYLRLRELLVEFEKRKQGWKTYADTVRARTQELFRKRSDAPAGAQATESTQEPETPRATLAAPVVPTVHESHAPFPTLPDAKLQRLFPSTAPSGSSQHACVRSALREMELAYNMDPCLLNQKSNTTQGYWLLAELVRRVAVESAGAQSASAAGDFSGVALGSEVRAAGSNRTRAFETHDVYAAVERKDIDAIMAIRDANFSLLLGGENARTPLEYAISLGPAYERVSLFLAGAFSRFVNHLPDEMHEASEATLATLRKVRANLKLAIDHSLDREQTSLLASYIQILVMSEGVRWVAQSTKAVAHELRSRASADPYAARPTQVAREIVGSFLTQNLRMRRECDQYMVAAIEDYIANAASDLVLLALWDSVRGAEDPLPDYAFARDDRLAVVFCDAVARARRGAPRVPQRVWQLAERAAEALDGGLRRRTAHERLELLASIVD
;
A
#
# COMPACT_ATOMS: atom_id res chain seq x y z
N MET A 1 -13.51 -36.03 -40.37
CA MET A 1 -13.83 -34.75 -39.71
C MET A 1 -13.31 -34.77 -38.26
N GLY A 2 -12.00 -34.76 -38.07
CA GLY A 2 -11.42 -34.89 -36.73
C GLY A 2 -10.04 -34.24 -36.71
N ARG A 3 -10.03 -32.93 -36.84
CA ARG A 3 -8.84 -32.08 -36.70
C ARG A 3 -9.30 -30.89 -35.89
N LYS A 4 -8.50 -30.46 -34.93
CA LYS A 4 -8.69 -29.31 -34.01
C LYS A 4 -9.25 -29.71 -32.64
N ALA A 5 -8.41 -29.59 -31.60
CA ALA A 5 -8.74 -29.24 -30.20
C ALA A 5 -7.79 -29.77 -29.11
N GLU A 6 -6.55 -30.18 -29.44
CA GLU A 6 -5.58 -30.60 -28.42
C GLU A 6 -4.69 -29.44 -27.90
N VAL A 7 -4.52 -28.36 -28.69
CA VAL A 7 -3.76 -27.16 -28.26
C VAL A 7 -4.48 -26.45 -27.09
N GLN A 8 -5.79 -26.62 -26.98
CA GLN A 8 -6.63 -26.01 -25.94
C GLN A 8 -6.58 -26.72 -24.59
N ARG A 9 -6.44 -28.06 -24.57
CA ARG A 9 -6.51 -28.82 -23.32
C ARG A 9 -5.17 -28.91 -22.62
N VAL A 10 -4.06 -29.13 -23.32
CA VAL A 10 -2.77 -29.41 -22.62
C VAL A 10 -2.12 -28.15 -22.02
N ALA A 11 -2.42 -26.96 -22.56
CA ALA A 11 -2.03 -25.70 -21.92
C ALA A 11 -2.83 -25.43 -20.62
N LEU A 12 -4.05 -25.97 -20.51
CA LEU A 12 -4.90 -25.84 -19.32
C LEU A 12 -4.74 -27.02 -18.33
N GLU A 13 -4.56 -28.25 -18.78
CA GLU A 13 -4.44 -29.46 -17.94
C GLU A 13 -3.16 -29.46 -17.09
N ARG A 14 -2.05 -28.91 -17.62
CA ARG A 14 -0.81 -28.76 -16.84
C ARG A 14 -0.91 -27.73 -15.71
N LEU A 15 -1.92 -26.86 -15.72
CA LEU A 15 -2.18 -25.86 -14.68
C LEU A 15 -3.36 -26.23 -13.75
N MET A 16 -4.27 -27.11 -14.18
CA MET A 16 -5.58 -27.29 -13.53
C MET A 16 -5.83 -28.66 -12.87
N GLY A 17 -4.98 -29.66 -13.12
CA GLY A 17 -5.16 -31.03 -12.62
C GLY A 17 -6.32 -31.79 -13.28
N PRO A 18 -6.42 -33.13 -13.09
CA PRO A 18 -7.40 -33.99 -13.77
C PRO A 18 -8.85 -33.80 -13.31
N GLU A 19 -9.09 -32.93 -12.32
CA GLU A 19 -10.41 -32.60 -11.79
C GLU A 19 -10.71 -31.10 -11.98
N GLY A 20 -11.08 -30.75 -13.21
CA GLY A 20 -11.56 -29.40 -13.57
C GLY A 20 -13.02 -29.14 -13.20
N GLY A 21 -13.64 -29.95 -12.34
CA GLY A 21 -15.10 -29.96 -12.13
C GLY A 21 -15.67 -28.97 -11.11
N ASN A 22 -14.88 -28.09 -10.49
CA ASN A 22 -15.35 -27.30 -9.35
C ASN A 22 -15.09 -25.79 -9.47
N THR A 23 -15.44 -25.18 -10.61
CA THR A 23 -15.58 -23.71 -10.70
C THR A 23 -16.95 -23.34 -11.26
N LYS A 24 -17.61 -22.32 -10.67
CA LYS A 24 -18.98 -21.87 -11.00
C LYS A 24 -19.21 -21.45 -12.46
N MET A 25 -18.17 -21.46 -13.30
CA MET A 25 -18.22 -21.18 -14.75
C MET A 25 -17.99 -22.43 -15.61
N ASP A 26 -18.15 -23.63 -15.05
CA ASP A 26 -17.95 -24.88 -15.79
C ASP A 26 -18.96 -24.98 -16.94
N LEU A 27 -18.44 -25.10 -18.16
CA LEU A 27 -19.23 -25.30 -19.38
C LEU A 27 -19.59 -26.78 -19.59
N GLY A 28 -19.20 -27.64 -18.64
CA GLY A 28 -19.38 -29.08 -18.69
C GLY A 28 -18.27 -29.79 -19.46
N PRO A 29 -18.39 -31.11 -19.65
CA PRO A 29 -17.39 -31.90 -20.36
C PRO A 29 -17.28 -31.42 -21.82
N CYS A 30 -16.04 -31.22 -22.28
CA CYS A 30 -15.80 -30.76 -23.63
C CYS A 30 -16.41 -31.74 -24.66
N PRO A 31 -17.13 -31.25 -25.69
CA PRO A 31 -17.74 -32.09 -26.72
C PRO A 31 -16.73 -32.78 -27.64
N GLN A 32 -15.44 -32.46 -27.54
CA GLN A 32 -14.39 -33.03 -28.39
C GLN A 32 -13.48 -34.00 -27.62
N SER A 33 -12.92 -34.97 -28.33
CA SER A 33 -11.97 -35.93 -27.76
C SER A 33 -10.57 -35.34 -27.67
N HIS A 34 -9.94 -35.45 -26.51
CA HIS A 34 -8.59 -34.92 -26.26
C HIS A 34 -7.74 -36.05 -25.68
N LEU A 35 -7.00 -36.74 -26.53
CA LEU A 35 -6.17 -37.88 -26.14
C LEU A 35 -4.71 -37.42 -26.19
N PRO A 36 -3.92 -37.61 -25.11
CA PRO A 36 -2.53 -37.13 -25.05
C PRO A 36 -1.67 -37.52 -26.25
N ARG A 37 -1.95 -38.69 -26.83
CA ARG A 37 -1.31 -39.20 -28.06
C ARG A 37 -1.44 -38.23 -29.25
N TYR A 38 -2.58 -37.57 -29.43
CA TYR A 38 -2.75 -36.61 -30.51
C TYR A 38 -1.93 -35.35 -30.29
N LYS A 39 -1.66 -34.99 -29.04
CA LYS A 39 -0.78 -33.88 -28.71
C LYS A 39 0.66 -34.17 -29.08
N GLU A 40 1.15 -35.34 -28.70
CA GLU A 40 2.50 -35.79 -29.02
C GLU A 40 2.72 -35.84 -30.53
N MET A 41 1.72 -36.31 -31.28
CA MET A 41 1.75 -36.29 -32.76
C MET A 41 1.79 -34.88 -33.33
N TYR A 42 1.04 -33.94 -32.76
CA TYR A 42 1.05 -32.53 -33.17
C TYR A 42 2.39 -31.86 -32.84
N ASP A 43 2.90 -32.03 -31.61
CA ASP A 43 4.17 -31.48 -31.15
C ASP A 43 5.33 -32.05 -32.01
N ALA A 44 5.29 -33.34 -32.36
CA ALA A 44 6.25 -33.97 -33.27
C ALA A 44 6.15 -33.44 -34.71
N ALA A 45 4.94 -33.16 -35.22
CA ALA A 45 4.75 -32.58 -36.54
C ALA A 45 5.24 -31.12 -36.61
N VAL A 46 4.98 -30.34 -35.57
CA VAL A 46 5.52 -28.97 -35.44
C VAL A 46 7.05 -29.00 -35.33
N ALA A 47 7.63 -29.95 -34.59
CA ALA A 47 9.08 -30.15 -34.53
C ALA A 47 9.71 -30.52 -35.88
N ARG A 48 8.94 -31.19 -36.77
CA ARG A 48 9.34 -31.44 -38.17
C ARG A 48 9.16 -30.24 -39.10
N GLY A 49 8.65 -29.10 -38.60
CA GLY A 49 8.39 -27.90 -39.38
C GLY A 49 7.06 -27.88 -40.12
N GLU A 50 6.16 -28.83 -39.88
CA GLU A 50 4.82 -28.84 -40.47
C GLU A 50 3.93 -27.80 -39.76
N THR A 51 3.42 -26.82 -40.52
CA THR A 51 2.52 -25.79 -39.99
C THR A 51 1.05 -26.12 -40.26
N PHE A 52 0.18 -25.91 -39.27
CA PHE A 52 -1.27 -26.16 -39.38
C PHE A 52 -2.09 -24.88 -39.14
N PRO A 53 -2.26 -24.00 -40.15
CA PRO A 53 -2.94 -22.70 -39.98
C PRO A 53 -4.40 -22.84 -39.54
N GLN A 54 -5.09 -23.88 -40.01
CA GLN A 54 -6.49 -24.18 -39.69
C GLN A 54 -6.71 -24.43 -38.18
N ILE A 55 -5.75 -25.10 -37.52
CA ILE A 55 -5.80 -25.40 -36.09
C ILE A 55 -5.53 -24.13 -35.28
N SER A 56 -4.50 -23.38 -35.66
CA SER A 56 -4.16 -22.12 -35.00
C SER A 56 -5.28 -21.08 -35.10
N ALA A 57 -5.92 -20.97 -36.28
CA ALA A 57 -6.99 -20.01 -36.50
C ALA A 57 -8.29 -20.36 -35.74
N GLU A 58 -8.61 -21.65 -35.60
CA GLU A 58 -9.73 -22.06 -34.75
C GLU A 58 -9.43 -21.86 -33.27
N HIS A 59 -8.22 -22.22 -32.83
CA HIS A 59 -7.79 -21.99 -31.47
C HIS A 59 -7.88 -20.50 -31.08
N GLN A 60 -7.39 -19.62 -31.96
CA GLN A 60 -7.49 -18.16 -31.79
C GLN A 60 -8.95 -17.68 -31.72
N ARG A 61 -9.84 -18.18 -32.57
CA ARG A 61 -11.27 -17.81 -32.55
C ARG A 61 -11.93 -18.20 -31.24
N SER A 62 -11.68 -19.41 -30.74
CA SER A 62 -12.20 -19.85 -29.45
C SER A 62 -11.67 -19.02 -28.29
N ILE A 63 -10.37 -18.71 -28.26
CA ILE A 63 -9.78 -17.85 -27.22
C ILE A 63 -10.43 -16.46 -27.24
N HIS A 64 -10.58 -15.87 -28.43
CA HIS A 64 -11.19 -14.55 -28.58
C HIS A 64 -12.65 -14.54 -28.08
N MET A 65 -13.42 -15.59 -28.33
CA MET A 65 -14.79 -15.74 -27.79
C MET A 65 -14.79 -15.70 -26.25
N PHE A 66 -13.95 -16.51 -25.59
CA PHE A 66 -13.87 -16.54 -24.13
C PHE A 66 -13.45 -15.21 -23.51
N ILE A 67 -12.52 -14.49 -24.14
CA ILE A 67 -12.08 -13.16 -23.66
C ILE A 67 -13.19 -12.14 -23.86
N THR A 68 -13.87 -12.15 -25.01
CA THR A 68 -14.97 -11.20 -25.30
C THR A 68 -16.11 -11.38 -24.29
N ASP A 69 -16.47 -12.61 -23.96
CA ASP A 69 -17.51 -12.89 -22.97
C ASP A 69 -17.10 -12.45 -21.55
N MET A 70 -15.82 -12.64 -21.19
CA MET A 70 -15.28 -12.18 -19.92
C MET A 70 -15.21 -10.65 -19.85
N ASP A 71 -14.80 -9.97 -20.91
CA ASP A 71 -14.74 -8.51 -20.97
C ASP A 71 -16.14 -7.88 -20.89
N ARG A 72 -17.14 -8.49 -21.53
CA ARG A 72 -18.56 -8.11 -21.36
C ARG A 72 -19.00 -8.23 -19.91
N LYS A 73 -18.60 -9.31 -19.23
CA LYS A 73 -18.91 -9.54 -17.82
C LYS A 73 -18.21 -8.54 -16.90
N ILE A 74 -16.93 -8.23 -17.15
CA ILE A 74 -16.18 -7.20 -16.42
C ILE A 74 -16.87 -5.84 -16.59
N ALA A 75 -17.24 -5.46 -17.82
CA ALA A 75 -17.93 -4.21 -18.09
C ALA A 75 -19.29 -4.14 -17.38
N ALA A 76 -20.07 -5.23 -17.39
CA ALA A 76 -21.35 -5.29 -16.68
C ALA A 76 -21.17 -5.18 -15.15
N ASN A 77 -20.16 -5.82 -14.58
CA ASN A 77 -19.87 -5.75 -13.15
C ASN A 77 -19.32 -4.38 -12.74
N ARG A 78 -18.51 -3.74 -13.58
CA ARG A 78 -18.05 -2.36 -13.36
C ARG A 78 -19.22 -1.38 -13.36
N ARG A 79 -20.13 -1.49 -14.35
CA ARG A 79 -21.37 -0.68 -14.38
C ARG A 79 -22.30 -0.88 -13.18
N ARG A 80 -22.21 -2.01 -12.49
CA ARG A 80 -22.97 -2.26 -11.24
C ARG A 80 -22.33 -1.64 -10.01
N LEU A 81 -21.04 -1.29 -10.10
CA LEU A 81 -20.26 -0.68 -9.03
C LEU A 81 -20.11 0.83 -9.21
N ASP A 82 -19.95 1.27 -10.46
CA ASP A 82 -19.91 2.68 -10.80
C ASP A 82 -21.32 3.24 -10.54
N GLN A 83 -21.43 4.16 -9.57
CA GLN A 83 -22.65 4.98 -9.43
C GLN A 83 -22.91 5.65 -10.77
N THR A 84 -24.16 5.60 -11.23
CA THR A 84 -24.50 6.26 -12.48
C THR A 84 -24.19 7.76 -12.35
N PRO A 85 -23.67 8.43 -13.39
CA PRO A 85 -23.44 9.87 -13.34
C PRO A 85 -24.71 10.64 -12.98
N GLU A 86 -25.89 10.12 -13.33
CA GLU A 86 -27.20 10.66 -12.93
C GLU A 86 -27.46 10.57 -11.42
N GLU A 87 -27.08 9.47 -10.75
CA GLU A 87 -27.18 9.36 -9.28
C GLU A 87 -26.20 10.30 -8.58
N MET A 88 -25.00 10.47 -9.13
CA MET A 88 -24.01 11.43 -8.61
C MET A 88 -24.50 12.87 -8.79
N GLU A 89 -25.12 13.20 -9.92
CA GLU A 89 -25.75 14.50 -10.16
C GLU A 89 -26.92 14.76 -9.23
N ARG A 90 -27.78 13.76 -8.96
CA ARG A 90 -28.89 13.86 -7.99
C ARG A 90 -28.37 14.05 -6.56
N SER A 91 -27.34 13.30 -6.16
CA SER A 91 -26.69 13.44 -4.86
C SER A 91 -26.10 14.84 -4.67
N ASN A 92 -25.40 15.34 -5.70
CA ASN A 92 -24.84 16.69 -5.71
C ASN A 92 -25.93 17.79 -5.72
N ALA A 93 -27.06 17.56 -6.41
CA ALA A 93 -28.18 18.50 -6.41
C ALA A 93 -28.84 18.60 -5.02
N ILE A 94 -29.14 17.46 -4.38
CA ILE A 94 -29.71 17.45 -3.03
C ILE A 94 -28.74 18.09 -2.02
N MET A 95 -27.43 17.85 -2.16
CA MET A 95 -26.43 18.50 -1.30
C MET A 95 -26.38 20.03 -1.49
N ARG A 96 -26.60 20.54 -2.71
CA ARG A 96 -26.74 21.98 -2.95
C ARG A 96 -28.02 22.52 -2.30
N ASP A 97 -29.15 21.84 -2.46
CA ASP A 97 -30.42 22.23 -1.83
C ASP A 97 -30.27 22.32 -0.30
N ILE A 98 -29.59 21.36 0.34
CA ILE A 98 -29.34 21.36 1.80
C ILE A 98 -28.50 22.59 2.21
N ASN A 99 -27.49 22.95 1.43
CA ASN A 99 -26.64 24.11 1.70
C ASN A 99 -27.40 25.42 1.50
N GLU A 100 -28.19 25.56 0.44
CA GLU A 100 -29.03 26.74 0.18
C GLU A 100 -30.07 26.95 1.28
N ILE A 101 -30.73 25.87 1.73
CA ILE A 101 -31.66 25.94 2.88
C ILE A 101 -30.92 26.28 4.18
N GLY A 102 -29.69 25.76 4.37
CA GLY A 102 -28.84 26.09 5.52
C GLY A 102 -28.47 27.59 5.58
N GLU A 103 -28.12 28.18 4.44
CA GLU A 103 -27.86 29.62 4.31
C GLU A 103 -29.12 30.43 4.60
N ALA A 104 -30.29 30.00 4.09
CA ALA A 104 -31.57 30.65 4.35
C ALA A 104 -31.98 30.58 5.85
N ILE A 105 -31.75 29.46 6.52
CA ILE A 105 -31.98 29.32 7.98
C ILE A 105 -31.09 30.31 8.73
N THR A 106 -29.81 30.37 8.40
CA THR A 106 -28.85 31.28 9.06
C THR A 106 -29.25 32.75 8.86
N ALA A 107 -29.71 33.11 7.66
CA ALA A 107 -30.20 34.46 7.38
C ALA A 107 -31.47 34.80 8.17
N ALA A 108 -32.43 33.86 8.26
CA ALA A 108 -33.68 34.04 9.00
C ALA A 108 -33.46 34.07 10.52
N GLU A 109 -32.52 33.29 11.05
CA GLU A 109 -32.13 33.32 12.47
C GLU A 109 -31.49 34.66 12.85
N ASN A 110 -30.62 35.21 12.00
CA ASN A 110 -30.03 36.55 12.22
C ASN A 110 -31.09 37.67 12.22
N GLU A 111 -32.12 37.57 11.36
CA GLU A 111 -33.19 38.56 11.33
C GLU A 111 -34.13 38.43 12.55
N MET A 112 -34.40 37.19 12.97
CA MET A 112 -35.13 36.91 14.20
C MET A 112 -34.41 37.50 15.43
N GLU A 113 -33.08 37.37 15.51
CA GLU A 113 -32.27 37.95 16.58
C GLU A 113 -32.39 39.49 16.61
N LYS A 114 -32.24 40.16 15.46
CA LYS A 114 -32.39 41.63 15.37
C LYS A 114 -33.78 42.12 15.78
N LEU A 115 -34.84 41.44 15.37
CA LEU A 115 -36.22 41.78 15.75
C LEU A 115 -36.46 41.54 17.25
N GLY A 116 -35.80 40.52 17.81
CA GLY A 116 -35.76 40.25 19.25
C GLY A 116 -35.07 41.38 20.03
N GLU A 117 -33.92 41.87 19.56
CA GLU A 117 -33.20 43.00 20.16
C GLU A 117 -34.02 44.30 20.12
N GLN A 118 -34.82 44.51 19.07
CA GLN A 118 -35.71 45.66 18.91
C GLN A 118 -36.99 45.55 19.75
N GLY A 119 -37.22 44.43 20.43
CA GLY A 119 -38.41 44.19 21.25
C GLY A 119 -39.70 43.96 20.46
N GLN A 120 -39.60 43.70 19.14
CA GLN A 120 -40.74 43.43 18.27
C GLN A 120 -41.13 41.94 18.35
N VAL A 121 -41.73 41.56 19.48
CA VAL A 121 -42.03 40.16 19.81
C VAL A 121 -42.97 39.48 18.80
N GLU A 122 -44.01 40.18 18.31
CA GLU A 122 -44.95 39.61 17.33
C GLU A 122 -44.30 39.32 15.96
N GLU A 123 -43.34 40.14 15.54
CA GLU A 123 -42.63 39.96 14.26
C GLU A 123 -41.55 38.88 14.39
N SER A 124 -40.83 38.85 15.51
CA SER A 124 -39.88 37.78 15.85
C SER A 124 -40.55 36.40 15.90
N LEU A 125 -41.77 36.28 16.45
CA LEU A 125 -42.53 35.03 16.46
C LEU A 125 -42.95 34.57 15.05
N LYS A 126 -43.23 35.49 14.12
CA LYS A 126 -43.52 35.15 12.73
C LYS A 126 -42.28 34.65 12.00
N GLU A 127 -41.12 35.22 12.31
CA GLU A 127 -39.84 34.79 11.70
C GLU A 127 -39.37 33.45 12.25
N LEU A 128 -39.59 33.18 13.54
CA LEU A 128 -39.36 31.88 14.15
C LEU A 128 -40.18 30.77 13.45
N ALA A 129 -41.44 31.03 13.14
CA ALA A 129 -42.28 30.06 12.42
C ALA A 129 -41.74 29.75 11.00
N LYS A 130 -41.07 30.71 10.35
CA LYS A 130 -40.40 30.47 9.06
C LYS A 130 -39.12 29.67 9.23
N VAL A 131 -38.33 29.94 10.28
CA VAL A 131 -37.14 29.15 10.61
C VAL A 131 -37.52 27.69 10.89
N ASP A 132 -38.60 27.45 11.63
CA ASP A 132 -39.09 26.10 11.89
C ASP A 132 -39.56 25.38 10.62
N ALA A 133 -40.20 26.10 9.69
CA ALA A 133 -40.58 25.57 8.39
C ALA A 133 -39.36 25.19 7.53
N LEU A 134 -38.35 26.05 7.47
CA LEU A 134 -37.09 25.79 6.75
C LEU A 134 -36.29 24.64 7.39
N LYS A 135 -36.30 24.53 8.72
CA LYS A 135 -35.68 23.39 9.43
C LYS A 135 -36.39 22.07 9.12
N ALA A 136 -37.72 22.09 8.98
CA ALA A 136 -38.48 20.92 8.56
C ALA A 136 -38.14 20.50 7.11
N GLU A 137 -38.06 21.47 6.18
CA GLU A 137 -37.68 21.24 4.79
C GLU A 137 -36.24 20.71 4.66
N ARG A 138 -35.30 21.28 5.43
CA ARG A 138 -33.91 20.78 5.52
C ARG A 138 -33.86 19.33 5.99
N SER A 139 -34.63 18.98 7.02
CA SER A 139 -34.70 17.61 7.53
C SER A 139 -35.29 16.63 6.50
N GLU A 140 -36.24 17.07 5.68
CA GLU A 140 -36.80 16.26 4.59
C GLU A 140 -35.76 16.00 3.48
N LYS A 141 -35.03 17.04 3.07
CA LYS A 141 -33.93 16.93 2.10
C LYS A 141 -32.75 16.10 2.61
N GLU A 142 -32.42 16.20 3.90
CA GLU A 142 -31.40 15.36 4.54
C GLU A 142 -31.83 13.88 4.59
N LYS A 143 -33.12 13.60 4.87
CA LYS A 143 -33.66 12.24 4.80
C LYS A 143 -33.67 11.71 3.36
N GLU A 144 -34.01 12.55 2.38
CA GLU A 144 -33.95 12.19 0.96
C GLU A 144 -32.51 11.85 0.55
N PHE A 145 -31.54 12.66 0.97
CA PHE A 145 -30.11 12.40 0.77
C PHE A 145 -29.67 11.09 1.43
N GLN A 146 -30.09 10.84 2.67
CA GLN A 146 -29.76 9.62 3.41
C GLN A 146 -30.36 8.38 2.72
N VAL A 147 -31.62 8.44 2.27
CA VAL A 147 -32.26 7.36 1.51
C VAL A 147 -31.55 7.13 0.18
N LEU A 148 -31.14 8.20 -0.52
CA LEU A 148 -30.36 8.10 -1.75
C LEU A 148 -28.99 7.45 -1.49
N GLN A 149 -28.34 7.79 -0.37
CA GLN A 149 -27.05 7.22 0.04
C GLN A 149 -27.17 5.74 0.43
N GLU A 150 -28.21 5.38 1.19
CA GLU A 150 -28.50 4.00 1.59
C GLU A 150 -28.89 3.13 0.38
N ASN A 151 -29.60 3.70 -0.60
CA ASN A 151 -30.01 3.00 -1.83
C ASN A 151 -28.89 2.91 -2.89
N SER A 152 -28.10 3.97 -3.08
CA SER A 152 -26.93 3.99 -3.97
C SER A 152 -25.72 3.28 -3.37
N GLY A 153 -25.86 2.74 -2.16
CA GLY A 153 -24.77 2.17 -1.38
C GLY A 153 -25.27 1.28 -0.26
N ALA A 154 -25.96 0.18 -0.59
CA ALA A 154 -25.96 -0.97 0.31
C ALA A 154 -24.48 -1.28 0.62
N SER A 155 -24.09 -1.02 1.87
CA SER A 155 -22.74 -0.74 2.40
C SER A 155 -21.64 -1.76 2.11
N GLY A 156 -21.94 -2.81 1.35
CA GLY A 156 -21.01 -3.77 0.79
C GLY A 156 -20.49 -3.42 -0.60
N HIS A 157 -21.24 -2.74 -1.48
CA HIS A 157 -20.81 -2.54 -2.87
C HIS A 157 -19.72 -1.47 -3.05
N GLN A 158 -19.76 -0.38 -2.28
CA GLN A 158 -18.83 0.75 -2.43
C GLN A 158 -17.37 0.44 -2.03
N LYS A 159 -17.15 -0.69 -1.33
CA LYS A 159 -15.82 -1.17 -0.92
C LYS A 159 -15.29 -2.28 -1.82
N LEU A 160 -16.04 -2.65 -2.87
CA LEU A 160 -15.64 -3.67 -3.81
C LEU A 160 -15.08 -3.03 -5.09
N ARG A 161 -14.09 -3.68 -5.69
CA ARG A 161 -13.56 -3.42 -7.01
C ARG A 161 -13.74 -4.67 -7.87
N VAL A 162 -13.88 -4.51 -9.19
CA VAL A 162 -13.86 -5.66 -10.10
C VAL A 162 -12.41 -6.01 -10.45
N CYS A 163 -12.08 -7.30 -10.48
CA CYS A 163 -10.83 -7.79 -11.03
C CYS A 163 -10.82 -7.70 -12.57
N ASP A 164 -9.79 -7.09 -13.14
CA ASP A 164 -9.66 -6.84 -14.59
C ASP A 164 -9.37 -8.10 -15.42
N VAL A 165 -8.93 -9.17 -14.76
CA VAL A 165 -8.60 -10.42 -15.43
C VAL A 165 -9.81 -11.35 -15.48
N CYS A 166 -10.42 -11.62 -14.32
CA CYS A 166 -11.45 -12.65 -14.18
C CYS A 166 -12.84 -12.12 -13.78
N GLY A 167 -13.02 -10.81 -13.66
CA GLY A 167 -14.32 -10.16 -13.47
C GLY A 167 -15.02 -10.43 -12.13
N ALA A 168 -14.30 -10.97 -11.13
CA ALA A 168 -14.83 -11.18 -9.79
C ALA A 168 -14.81 -9.87 -8.97
N TYR A 169 -15.73 -9.75 -8.01
CA TYR A 169 -15.71 -8.69 -7.01
C TYR A 169 -14.62 -8.99 -5.96
N LEU A 170 -13.78 -8.00 -5.68
CA LEU A 170 -12.72 -8.02 -4.67
C LEU A 170 -12.98 -6.90 -3.67
N SER A 171 -12.81 -7.12 -2.38
CA SER A 171 -12.87 -6.01 -1.42
C SER A 171 -11.55 -5.24 -1.42
N ILE A 172 -11.62 -3.92 -1.34
CA ILE A 172 -10.45 -3.05 -1.14
C ILE A 172 -9.89 -3.26 0.27
N LEU A 173 -10.71 -3.72 1.22
CA LEU A 173 -10.34 -3.99 2.61
C LEU A 173 -9.87 -5.45 2.83
N ASP A 174 -9.74 -6.24 1.77
CA ASP A 174 -9.25 -7.61 1.91
C ASP A 174 -7.76 -7.63 2.25
N SER A 175 -7.35 -8.57 3.09
CA SER A 175 -5.94 -8.79 3.41
C SER A 175 -5.18 -9.35 2.20
N ASP A 176 -3.89 -9.02 2.11
CA ASP A 176 -3.02 -9.48 1.01
C ASP A 176 -3.02 -11.01 0.85
N ARG A 177 -3.17 -11.75 1.95
CA ARG A 177 -3.31 -13.22 1.92
C ARG A 177 -4.56 -13.66 1.14
N ARG A 178 -5.70 -13.02 1.36
CA ARG A 178 -6.96 -13.35 0.66
C ARG A 178 -6.89 -12.94 -0.81
N LEU A 179 -6.23 -11.83 -1.12
CA LEU A 179 -5.95 -11.41 -2.49
C LEU A 179 -5.01 -12.39 -3.20
N ALA A 180 -4.00 -12.92 -2.51
CA ALA A 180 -3.10 -13.94 -3.06
C ALA A 180 -3.85 -15.23 -3.42
N ASP A 181 -4.83 -15.67 -2.60
CA ASP A 181 -5.69 -16.81 -2.91
C ASP A 181 -6.56 -16.55 -4.17
N HIS A 182 -6.96 -15.30 -4.40
CA HIS A 182 -7.64 -14.91 -5.64
C HIS A 182 -6.71 -14.98 -6.86
N PHE A 183 -5.51 -14.40 -6.77
CA PHE A 183 -4.56 -14.33 -7.89
C PHE A 183 -3.95 -15.70 -8.25
N SER A 184 -3.76 -16.56 -7.25
CA SER A 184 -3.36 -17.97 -7.44
C SER A 184 -4.54 -18.88 -7.82
N GLY A 185 -5.76 -18.34 -7.87
CA GLY A 185 -6.96 -19.07 -8.23
C GLY A 185 -6.94 -19.54 -9.69
N LYS A 186 -7.44 -20.76 -9.89
CA LYS A 186 -7.60 -21.42 -11.20
C LYS A 186 -8.27 -20.51 -12.27
N MET A 187 -9.30 -19.78 -11.88
CA MET A 187 -10.01 -18.84 -12.75
C MET A 187 -9.13 -17.66 -13.17
N HIS A 188 -8.41 -17.06 -12.22
CA HIS A 188 -7.56 -15.90 -12.49
C HIS A 188 -6.40 -16.28 -13.40
N LEU A 189 -5.66 -17.35 -13.05
CA LEU A 189 -4.55 -17.87 -13.84
C LEU A 189 -4.98 -18.34 -15.24
N GLY A 190 -6.15 -18.97 -15.35
CA GLY A 190 -6.70 -19.42 -16.63
C GLY A 190 -6.97 -18.26 -17.60
N TYR A 191 -7.67 -17.21 -17.14
CA TYR A 191 -7.94 -16.04 -17.97
C TYR A 191 -6.69 -15.20 -18.25
N LEU A 192 -5.75 -15.11 -17.30
CA LEU A 192 -4.45 -14.47 -17.52
C LEU A 192 -3.72 -15.15 -18.68
N ARG A 193 -3.64 -16.49 -18.65
CA ARG A 193 -2.99 -17.27 -19.72
C ARG A 193 -3.69 -17.11 -21.08
N LEU A 194 -5.03 -17.06 -21.10
CA LEU A 194 -5.78 -16.82 -22.34
C LEU A 194 -5.48 -15.45 -22.94
N ARG A 195 -5.39 -14.40 -22.11
CA ARG A 195 -5.04 -13.03 -22.56
C ARG A 195 -3.61 -12.97 -23.12
N GLU A 196 -2.64 -13.62 -22.47
CA GLU A 196 -1.28 -13.74 -22.99
C GLU A 196 -1.23 -14.42 -24.36
N LEU A 197 -1.94 -15.53 -24.51
CA LEU A 197 -2.01 -16.27 -25.78
C LEU A 197 -2.63 -15.41 -26.89
N LEU A 198 -3.65 -14.59 -26.60
CA LEU A 198 -4.24 -13.67 -27.57
C LEU A 198 -3.21 -12.64 -28.07
N VAL A 199 -2.43 -12.05 -27.15
CA VAL A 199 -1.34 -11.12 -27.50
C VAL A 199 -0.27 -11.80 -28.35
N GLU A 200 0.09 -13.05 -28.06
CA GLU A 200 1.01 -13.82 -28.90
C GLU A 200 0.46 -14.02 -30.33
N PHE A 201 -0.82 -14.34 -30.48
CA PHE A 201 -1.45 -14.50 -31.80
C PHE A 201 -1.52 -13.19 -32.58
N GLU A 202 -1.78 -12.07 -31.91
CA GLU A 202 -1.80 -10.74 -32.52
C GLU A 202 -0.41 -10.30 -33.00
N LYS A 203 0.63 -10.53 -32.19
CA LYS A 203 2.02 -10.26 -32.57
C LYS A 203 2.46 -11.07 -33.79
N ARG A 204 2.09 -12.36 -33.86
CA ARG A 204 2.34 -13.20 -35.06
C ARG A 204 1.65 -12.64 -36.31
N LYS A 205 0.44 -12.10 -36.17
CA LYS A 205 -0.33 -11.48 -37.27
C LYS A 205 0.23 -10.12 -37.69
N GLN A 206 0.69 -9.31 -36.75
CA GLN A 206 1.33 -8.01 -37.01
C GLN A 206 2.70 -8.19 -37.67
N GLY A 207 3.53 -9.14 -37.21
CA GLY A 207 4.80 -9.48 -37.85
C GLY A 207 4.64 -10.00 -39.29
N TRP A 208 3.57 -10.74 -39.57
CA TRP A 208 3.20 -11.13 -40.93
C TRP A 208 2.74 -9.95 -41.79
N LYS A 209 1.96 -9.01 -41.23
CA LYS A 209 1.53 -7.80 -41.95
C LYS A 209 2.71 -6.90 -42.31
N THR A 210 3.60 -6.60 -41.35
CA THR A 210 4.78 -5.76 -41.61
C THR A 210 5.74 -6.40 -42.61
N TYR A 211 5.92 -7.73 -42.56
CA TYR A 211 6.66 -8.49 -43.57
C TYR A 211 5.98 -8.46 -44.95
N ALA A 212 4.65 -8.67 -45.02
CA ALA A 212 3.91 -8.62 -46.28
C ALA A 212 3.89 -7.20 -46.90
N ASP A 213 3.80 -6.16 -46.07
CA ASP A 213 3.81 -4.76 -46.49
C ASP A 213 5.21 -4.31 -46.96
N THR A 214 6.28 -4.76 -46.30
CA THR A 214 7.67 -4.53 -46.75
C THR A 214 7.98 -5.27 -48.05
N VAL A 215 7.53 -6.52 -48.19
CA VAL A 215 7.66 -7.27 -49.47
C VAL A 215 6.84 -6.61 -50.58
N ARG A 216 5.63 -6.12 -50.28
CA ARG A 216 4.77 -5.41 -51.25
C ARG A 216 5.37 -4.05 -51.64
N ALA A 217 5.92 -3.30 -50.70
CA ALA A 217 6.61 -2.04 -50.94
C ALA A 217 7.87 -2.25 -51.79
N ARG A 218 8.69 -3.27 -51.47
CA ARG A 218 9.88 -3.65 -52.26
C ARG A 218 9.50 -4.10 -53.68
N THR A 219 8.38 -4.79 -53.83
CA THR A 219 7.86 -5.21 -55.13
C THR A 219 7.37 -3.99 -55.93
N GLN A 220 6.63 -3.07 -55.32
CA GLN A 220 6.21 -1.81 -55.95
C GLN A 220 7.40 -0.92 -56.34
N GLU A 221 8.45 -0.88 -55.53
CA GLU A 221 9.67 -0.11 -55.81
C GLU A 221 10.47 -0.72 -56.97
N LEU A 222 10.51 -2.05 -57.09
CA LEU A 222 11.10 -2.75 -58.24
C LEU A 222 10.30 -2.52 -59.53
N PHE A 223 8.97 -2.43 -59.45
CA PHE A 223 8.13 -2.04 -60.60
C PHE A 223 8.36 -0.58 -61.00
N ARG A 224 8.52 0.34 -60.04
CA ARG A 224 8.81 1.77 -60.29
C ARG A 224 10.21 1.99 -60.89
N LYS A 225 11.22 1.27 -60.41
CA LYS A 225 12.58 1.31 -60.96
C LYS A 225 12.68 0.72 -62.37
N ARG A 226 11.73 -0.13 -62.77
CA ARG A 226 11.68 -0.72 -64.11
C ARG A 226 10.95 0.17 -65.13
N SER A 227 10.10 1.09 -64.68
CA SER A 227 9.48 2.12 -65.53
C SER A 227 10.36 3.36 -65.75
N ASP A 228 11.37 3.60 -64.89
CA ASP A 228 12.16 4.84 -64.88
C ASP A 228 13.63 4.68 -65.36
N ALA A 229 14.03 3.55 -65.95
CA ALA A 229 15.44 3.32 -66.37
C ALA A 229 15.70 3.77 -67.83
N PRO A 230 16.56 4.77 -68.09
CA PRO A 230 17.11 5.05 -69.41
C PRO A 230 18.32 4.15 -69.71
N ALA A 231 18.52 3.84 -70.99
CA ALA A 231 19.59 2.97 -71.46
C ALA A 231 20.97 3.68 -71.42
N GLY A 232 21.95 3.03 -70.79
CA GLY A 232 23.37 3.18 -71.10
C GLY A 232 24.30 3.75 -70.01
N ALA A 233 25.54 3.24 -70.03
CA ALA A 233 26.79 3.77 -69.45
C ALA A 233 27.28 3.24 -68.07
N GLN A 234 28.07 2.15 -68.19
CA GLN A 234 29.44 1.90 -67.69
C GLN A 234 29.99 2.50 -66.38
N ALA A 235 30.62 1.60 -65.62
CA ALA A 235 31.39 1.77 -64.40
C ALA A 235 32.77 2.43 -64.61
N THR A 236 33.27 3.12 -63.57
CA THR A 236 34.71 3.30 -63.29
C THR A 236 34.97 3.39 -61.79
N GLU A 237 36.02 2.68 -61.33
CA GLU A 237 36.64 2.73 -60.01
C GLU A 237 37.59 3.93 -59.88
N SER A 238 37.79 4.44 -58.66
CA SER A 238 39.06 5.06 -58.26
C SER A 238 39.22 5.05 -56.73
N THR A 239 40.48 5.13 -56.30
CA THR A 239 41.04 4.67 -55.02
C THR A 239 41.73 5.81 -54.26
N GLN A 240 41.88 5.64 -52.94
CA GLN A 240 42.95 6.10 -52.01
C GLN A 240 42.74 7.29 -51.02
N GLU A 241 43.29 7.04 -49.82
CA GLU A 241 43.19 7.64 -48.46
C GLU A 241 44.20 8.81 -48.20
N PRO A 242 44.28 9.48 -47.00
CA PRO A 242 45.02 8.93 -45.83
C PRO A 242 44.60 9.36 -44.37
N GLU A 243 45.00 8.50 -43.41
CA GLU A 243 45.42 8.56 -41.97
C GLU A 243 45.62 9.92 -41.20
N THR A 244 45.64 10.10 -39.85
CA THR A 244 45.60 9.36 -38.54
C THR A 244 45.33 10.38 -37.36
N PRO A 245 45.70 10.18 -36.06
CA PRO A 245 44.95 9.58 -34.94
C PRO A 245 44.66 10.54 -33.74
N ARG A 246 43.71 10.21 -32.84
CA ARG A 246 43.68 10.80 -31.48
C ARG A 246 42.93 9.91 -30.46
N ALA A 247 43.57 9.64 -29.33
CA ALA A 247 42.99 8.94 -28.18
C ALA A 247 42.42 9.92 -27.16
N THR A 248 41.18 9.72 -26.66
CA THR A 248 40.79 9.73 -25.23
C THR A 248 39.30 9.44 -25.04
N LEU A 249 39.01 8.71 -23.94
CA LEU A 249 37.71 8.44 -23.30
C LEU A 249 36.61 7.86 -24.20
N ALA A 250 36.28 6.57 -24.01
CA ALA A 250 35.03 6.04 -24.54
C ALA A 250 33.86 6.78 -23.85
N ALA A 251 33.24 7.68 -24.62
CA ALA A 251 32.15 8.57 -24.25
C ALA A 251 30.87 7.79 -23.83
N PRO A 252 29.84 8.47 -23.29
CA PRO A 252 28.83 7.87 -22.44
C PRO A 252 27.94 6.89 -23.21
N VAL A 253 27.36 5.95 -22.46
CA VAL A 253 26.39 4.97 -22.94
C VAL A 253 25.21 5.69 -23.59
N VAL A 254 25.18 5.74 -24.92
CA VAL A 254 23.91 5.68 -25.64
C VAL A 254 23.61 4.19 -25.76
N PRO A 255 22.48 3.69 -25.24
CA PRO A 255 22.13 2.28 -25.41
C PRO A 255 21.81 2.05 -26.89
N THR A 256 22.80 1.63 -27.66
CA THR A 256 22.56 0.97 -28.95
C THR A 256 21.78 -0.30 -28.63
N VAL A 257 20.55 -0.36 -29.13
CA VAL A 257 19.62 -1.49 -29.04
C VAL A 257 20.40 -2.78 -29.30
N HIS A 258 20.55 -3.59 -28.26
CA HIS A 258 21.31 -4.82 -28.33
C HIS A 258 20.59 -5.82 -29.24
N GLU A 259 21.35 -6.44 -30.15
CA GLU A 259 20.89 -7.62 -30.87
C GLU A 259 20.57 -8.72 -29.83
N SER A 260 19.35 -9.20 -29.87
CA SER A 260 18.70 -10.05 -28.88
C SER A 260 19.25 -11.47 -28.74
N HIS A 261 20.40 -11.74 -29.36
CA HIS A 261 21.05 -13.04 -29.42
C HIS A 261 22.53 -13.03 -28.99
N ALA A 262 23.03 -11.93 -28.42
CA ALA A 262 24.41 -11.90 -27.91
C ALA A 262 24.59 -12.91 -26.74
N PRO A 263 25.62 -13.78 -26.77
CA PRO A 263 25.92 -14.68 -25.67
C PRO A 263 26.28 -13.90 -24.41
N PHE A 264 26.02 -14.49 -23.24
CA PHE A 264 26.36 -13.88 -21.96
C PHE A 264 27.89 -13.68 -21.84
N PRO A 265 28.40 -12.54 -21.35
CA PRO A 265 29.82 -12.25 -21.34
C PRO A 265 30.58 -13.22 -20.41
N THR A 266 31.58 -13.91 -20.95
CA THR A 266 32.45 -14.78 -20.14
C THR A 266 33.53 -13.98 -19.43
N LEU A 267 33.66 -14.20 -18.12
CA LEU A 267 34.59 -13.50 -17.25
C LEU A 267 35.69 -14.46 -16.76
N PRO A 268 36.97 -14.23 -17.11
CA PRO A 268 38.07 -15.08 -16.67
C PRO A 268 38.27 -15.00 -15.15
N ASP A 269 38.55 -16.14 -14.53
CA ASP A 269 38.76 -16.26 -13.08
C ASP A 269 39.91 -15.40 -12.55
N ALA A 270 40.96 -15.23 -13.35
CA ALA A 270 42.09 -14.36 -13.05
C ALA A 270 41.68 -12.87 -12.95
N LYS A 271 40.64 -12.44 -13.68
CA LYS A 271 40.13 -11.07 -13.62
C LYS A 271 39.26 -10.86 -12.37
N LEU A 272 38.41 -11.84 -12.03
CA LEU A 272 37.62 -11.81 -10.80
C LEU A 272 38.51 -11.82 -9.55
N GLN A 273 39.61 -12.58 -9.56
CA GLN A 273 40.60 -12.58 -8.47
C GLN A 273 41.33 -11.23 -8.32
N ARG A 274 41.57 -10.52 -9.43
CA ARG A 274 42.18 -9.17 -9.40
C ARG A 274 41.20 -8.08 -8.96
N LEU A 275 39.92 -8.22 -9.28
CA LEU A 275 38.86 -7.27 -8.89
C LEU A 275 38.40 -7.48 -7.44
N PHE A 276 38.42 -8.73 -6.96
CA PHE A 276 37.93 -9.13 -5.64
C PHE A 276 38.99 -10.01 -4.92
N PRO A 277 40.09 -9.42 -4.44
CA PRO A 277 41.14 -10.16 -3.73
C PRO A 277 40.62 -10.71 -2.39
N SER A 278 40.95 -11.97 -2.08
CA SER A 278 40.55 -12.64 -0.84
C SER A 278 41.38 -12.14 0.34
N THR A 279 40.85 -11.22 1.15
CA THR A 279 41.53 -10.68 2.34
C THR A 279 41.10 -11.32 3.66
N ALA A 280 40.21 -12.33 3.65
CA ALA A 280 39.67 -12.93 4.88
C ALA A 280 40.31 -14.30 5.23
N PRO A 281 40.67 -14.55 6.50
CA PRO A 281 41.24 -15.82 6.97
C PRO A 281 40.21 -16.95 7.14
N SER A 282 38.93 -16.72 6.82
CA SER A 282 37.82 -17.64 7.06
C SER A 282 37.13 -18.07 5.77
N GLY A 283 37.82 -18.87 4.93
CA GLY A 283 37.25 -19.85 3.99
C GLY A 283 36.27 -19.45 2.86
N SER A 284 35.59 -18.30 2.89
CA SER A 284 34.67 -17.86 1.83
C SER A 284 35.32 -16.75 1.00
N SER A 285 36.03 -17.18 -0.04
CA SER A 285 36.65 -16.25 -0.97
C SER A 285 35.60 -15.39 -1.68
N GLN A 286 35.66 -14.07 -1.55
CA GLN A 286 34.70 -13.12 -2.16
C GLN A 286 34.53 -13.33 -3.67
N HIS A 287 35.61 -13.74 -4.37
CA HIS A 287 35.53 -14.09 -5.79
C HIS A 287 34.61 -15.29 -6.07
N ALA A 288 34.43 -16.21 -5.11
CA ALA A 288 33.58 -17.40 -5.26
C ALA A 288 32.10 -17.02 -5.15
N CYS A 289 31.75 -16.11 -4.25
CA CYS A 289 30.39 -15.56 -4.16
C CYS A 289 30.02 -14.78 -5.42
N VAL A 290 30.92 -13.92 -5.92
CA VAL A 290 30.72 -13.18 -7.18
C VAL A 290 30.60 -14.13 -8.37
N ARG A 291 31.40 -15.21 -8.40
CA ARG A 291 31.30 -16.23 -9.45
C ARG A 291 29.97 -17.00 -9.40
N SER A 292 29.45 -17.30 -8.21
CA SER A 292 28.14 -17.94 -8.06
C SER A 292 27.03 -17.02 -8.56
N ALA A 293 27.06 -15.74 -8.18
CA ALA A 293 26.10 -14.75 -8.64
C ALA A 293 26.14 -14.55 -10.16
N LEU A 294 27.32 -14.52 -10.77
CA LEU A 294 27.47 -14.43 -12.23
C LEU A 294 26.91 -15.66 -12.96
N ARG A 295 27.05 -16.86 -12.38
CA ARG A 295 26.45 -18.09 -12.93
C ARG A 295 24.93 -18.09 -12.83
N GLU A 296 24.37 -17.57 -11.73
CA GLU A 296 22.93 -17.42 -11.58
C GLU A 296 22.37 -16.38 -12.57
N MET A 297 23.07 -15.26 -12.77
CA MET A 297 22.74 -14.25 -13.77
C MET A 297 22.82 -14.80 -15.20
N GLU A 298 23.85 -15.58 -15.52
CA GLU A 298 24.01 -16.27 -16.80
C GLU A 298 22.88 -17.28 -17.04
N LEU A 299 22.53 -18.08 -16.02
CA LEU A 299 21.43 -19.03 -16.09
C LEU A 299 20.09 -18.31 -16.31
N ALA A 300 19.83 -17.23 -15.56
CA ALA A 300 18.63 -16.41 -15.71
C ALA A 300 18.56 -15.73 -17.09
N TYR A 301 19.70 -15.27 -17.63
CA TYR A 301 19.78 -14.71 -18.97
C TYR A 301 19.49 -15.77 -20.05
N ASN A 302 20.04 -16.97 -19.90
CA ASN A 302 19.85 -18.07 -20.86
C ASN A 302 18.44 -18.66 -20.82
N MET A 303 17.83 -18.72 -19.64
CA MET A 303 16.48 -19.23 -19.42
C MET A 303 15.38 -18.20 -19.71
N ASP A 304 15.74 -16.94 -20.01
CA ASP A 304 14.78 -15.92 -20.39
C ASP A 304 14.07 -16.28 -21.71
N PRO A 305 12.74 -16.41 -21.71
CA PRO A 305 11.96 -16.81 -22.87
C PRO A 305 11.95 -15.80 -24.04
N CYS A 306 12.64 -14.66 -23.93
CA CYS A 306 12.87 -13.69 -25.02
C CYS A 306 11.58 -13.22 -25.69
N LEU A 307 10.67 -12.62 -24.92
CA LEU A 307 9.44 -12.05 -25.46
C LEU A 307 9.77 -11.00 -26.53
N LEU A 308 9.19 -11.12 -27.73
CA LEU A 308 9.42 -10.23 -28.88
C LEU A 308 10.86 -10.24 -29.45
N ASN A 309 11.60 -11.35 -29.35
CA ASN A 309 13.04 -11.37 -29.64
C ASN A 309 13.75 -10.23 -28.91
N GLN A 310 13.40 -9.98 -27.65
CA GLN A 310 14.07 -9.05 -26.76
C GLN A 310 14.13 -9.72 -25.40
N LYS A 311 15.29 -9.65 -24.74
CA LYS A 311 15.47 -10.14 -23.37
C LYS A 311 14.69 -9.21 -22.41
N SER A 312 14.21 -9.70 -21.28
CA SER A 312 13.59 -8.85 -20.24
C SER A 312 14.55 -7.74 -19.81
N ASN A 313 14.03 -6.57 -19.40
CA ASN A 313 14.86 -5.47 -18.90
C ASN A 313 15.78 -5.92 -17.75
N THR A 314 15.31 -6.86 -16.92
CA THR A 314 16.08 -7.43 -15.82
C THR A 314 17.26 -8.27 -16.30
N THR A 315 17.05 -9.11 -17.32
CA THR A 315 18.10 -9.99 -17.86
C THR A 315 19.05 -9.23 -18.79
N GLN A 316 18.56 -8.22 -19.52
CA GLN A 316 19.40 -7.22 -20.16
C GLN A 316 20.29 -6.50 -19.14
N GLY A 317 19.73 -6.16 -17.97
CA GLY A 317 20.47 -5.63 -16.84
C GLY A 317 21.58 -6.57 -16.35
N TYR A 318 21.30 -7.87 -16.23
CA TYR A 318 22.31 -8.87 -15.88
C TYR A 318 23.45 -8.96 -16.91
N TRP A 319 23.13 -8.91 -18.21
CA TRP A 319 24.12 -8.88 -19.27
C TRP A 319 24.99 -7.62 -19.20
N LEU A 320 24.37 -6.45 -18.99
CA LEU A 320 25.08 -5.18 -18.86
C LEU A 320 25.98 -5.15 -17.61
N LEU A 321 25.53 -5.73 -16.49
CA LEU A 321 26.33 -5.86 -15.28
C LEU A 321 27.55 -6.76 -15.50
N ALA A 322 27.39 -7.91 -16.17
CA ALA A 322 28.51 -8.78 -16.52
C ALA A 322 29.49 -8.11 -17.48
N GLU A 323 29.00 -7.38 -18.48
CA GLU A 323 29.83 -6.63 -19.42
C GLU A 323 30.56 -5.45 -18.75
N LEU A 324 29.92 -4.78 -17.79
CA LEU A 324 30.54 -3.75 -16.97
C LEU A 324 31.72 -4.36 -16.19
N VAL A 325 31.50 -5.45 -15.46
CA VAL A 325 32.57 -6.18 -14.74
C VAL A 325 33.68 -6.63 -15.69
N ARG A 326 33.34 -7.01 -16.93
CA ARG A 326 34.31 -7.38 -17.97
C ARG A 326 35.14 -6.19 -18.45
N ARG A 327 34.64 -4.97 -18.38
CA ARG A 327 35.34 -3.74 -18.82
C ARG A 327 36.01 -2.98 -17.68
N VAL A 328 35.64 -3.21 -16.42
CA VAL A 328 36.34 -2.62 -15.27
C VAL A 328 37.79 -3.10 -15.24
N ALA A 329 38.73 -2.16 -15.18
CA ALA A 329 40.14 -2.39 -14.98
C ALA A 329 40.56 -1.74 -13.65
N VAL A 330 41.34 -2.47 -12.85
CA VAL A 330 41.95 -1.91 -11.64
C VAL A 330 43.34 -1.45 -12.05
N GLU A 331 43.57 -0.14 -12.01
CA GLU A 331 44.93 0.39 -12.06
C GLU A 331 45.62 0.01 -10.74
N SER A 332 46.72 -0.74 -10.83
CA SER A 332 47.56 -1.03 -9.68
C SER A 332 48.32 0.23 -9.31
N ALA A 333 47.74 1.05 -8.44
CA ALA A 333 48.49 2.08 -7.73
C ALA A 333 49.51 1.39 -6.83
N GLY A 334 50.79 1.69 -7.10
CA GLY A 334 51.89 1.29 -6.23
C GLY A 334 51.66 1.76 -4.79
N ALA A 335 52.15 0.92 -3.88
CA ALA A 335 52.25 1.10 -2.45
C ALA A 335 52.16 2.55 -1.94
N GLN A 336 51.18 2.81 -1.07
CA GLN A 336 51.37 3.59 0.14
C GLN A 336 50.35 3.17 1.20
N SER A 337 50.92 2.75 2.33
CA SER A 337 50.33 2.28 3.58
C SER A 337 49.63 3.39 4.38
N ALA A 338 48.55 3.02 5.09
CA ALA A 338 48.16 3.43 6.46
C ALA A 338 46.62 3.31 6.59
N SER A 339 46.09 2.19 7.11
CA SER A 339 45.78 1.94 8.53
C SER A 339 44.59 2.74 9.10
N ALA A 340 43.44 2.06 9.24
CA ALA A 340 42.47 2.13 10.36
C ALA A 340 41.22 1.32 9.92
N ALA A 341 41.09 0.04 10.26
CA ALA A 341 40.51 -0.47 11.51
C ALA A 341 39.11 0.10 11.79
N GLY A 342 38.08 -0.73 11.59
CA GLY A 342 36.69 -0.38 11.85
C GLY A 342 35.74 -1.48 11.38
N ASP A 343 35.60 -2.49 12.22
CA ASP A 343 34.76 -3.68 12.11
C ASP A 343 33.26 -3.34 12.26
N PHE A 344 32.41 -4.19 11.65
CA PHE A 344 31.07 -4.66 12.07
C PHE A 344 29.92 -4.68 11.04
N SER A 345 29.23 -5.81 11.10
CA SER A 345 28.14 -6.37 10.29
C SER A 345 26.77 -5.70 10.42
N GLY A 346 25.89 -5.92 9.44
CA GLY A 346 24.45 -6.08 9.72
C GLY A 346 23.46 -5.58 8.67
N VAL A 347 23.25 -6.40 7.62
CA VAL A 347 22.00 -6.70 6.90
C VAL A 347 20.85 -5.65 6.88
N ALA A 348 20.50 -5.18 5.68
CA ALA A 348 19.18 -4.64 5.36
C ALA A 348 18.59 -5.35 4.13
N LEU A 349 17.40 -5.93 4.32
CA LEU A 349 16.53 -6.50 3.30
C LEU A 349 15.64 -5.40 2.71
N GLY A 350 15.36 -5.46 1.40
CA GLY A 350 14.13 -4.90 0.82
C GLY A 350 14.26 -3.74 -0.18
N SER A 351 14.71 -4.08 -1.39
CA SER A 351 14.32 -3.60 -2.74
C SER A 351 12.91 -2.93 -2.84
N GLU A 352 12.58 -1.90 -3.65
CA GLU A 352 13.01 -1.55 -5.02
C GLU A 352 12.78 -0.06 -5.43
N VAL A 353 13.78 0.42 -6.20
CA VAL A 353 13.72 1.18 -7.47
C VAL A 353 13.05 2.56 -7.52
N ARG A 354 13.89 3.61 -7.60
CA ARG A 354 13.77 4.67 -8.61
C ARG A 354 15.13 5.10 -9.16
N ALA A 355 15.14 5.35 -10.46
CA ALA A 355 16.28 5.69 -11.29
C ALA A 355 17.03 6.95 -10.82
N ALA A 356 18.36 6.90 -10.83
CA ALA A 356 19.20 8.09 -10.75
C ALA A 356 20.51 7.88 -11.51
N GLY A 357 20.86 8.89 -12.30
CA GLY A 357 22.24 9.10 -12.73
C GLY A 357 23.18 9.09 -11.53
N SER A 358 24.42 8.69 -11.79
CA SER A 358 25.50 8.63 -10.82
C SER A 358 25.60 9.96 -10.04
N ASN A 359 25.05 9.98 -8.84
CA ASN A 359 25.48 10.90 -7.81
C ASN A 359 25.93 10.03 -6.66
N ARG A 360 27.24 10.11 -6.37
CA ARG A 360 27.82 9.58 -5.15
C ARG A 360 26.89 10.00 -4.00
N THR A 361 26.37 9.04 -3.24
CA THR A 361 25.54 9.30 -2.07
C THR A 361 26.34 10.15 -1.10
N ARG A 362 26.16 11.47 -1.19
CA ARG A 362 26.68 12.41 -0.22
C ARG A 362 25.97 12.09 1.09
N ALA A 363 26.74 11.85 2.16
CA ALA A 363 26.17 11.73 3.49
C ALA A 363 25.50 13.07 3.81
N PHE A 364 24.18 13.07 3.95
CA PHE A 364 23.44 14.26 4.34
C PHE A 364 23.73 14.59 5.79
N GLU A 365 23.93 15.86 6.07
CA GLU A 365 24.14 16.37 7.42
C GLU A 365 22.97 17.26 7.86
N THR A 366 22.97 17.67 9.14
CA THR A 366 21.93 18.55 9.68
C THR A 366 21.81 19.87 8.91
N HIS A 367 22.92 20.44 8.46
CA HIS A 367 22.93 21.69 7.69
C HIS A 367 22.21 21.57 6.34
N ASP A 368 22.25 20.38 5.70
CA ASP A 368 21.57 20.13 4.44
C ASP A 368 20.05 20.19 4.61
N VAL A 369 19.53 19.74 5.76
CA VAL A 369 18.09 19.80 6.08
C VAL A 369 17.61 21.25 6.18
N TYR A 370 18.30 22.09 6.97
CA TYR A 370 17.91 23.49 7.11
C TYR A 370 18.05 24.25 5.80
N ALA A 371 19.10 23.98 5.01
CA ALA A 371 19.27 24.59 3.69
C ALA A 371 18.16 24.16 2.70
N ALA A 372 17.70 22.90 2.77
CA ALA A 372 16.57 22.43 1.98
C ALA A 372 15.25 23.09 2.41
N VAL A 373 15.04 23.28 3.72
CA VAL A 373 13.88 24.01 4.27
C VAL A 373 13.88 25.45 3.77
N GLU A 374 15.00 26.17 3.87
CA GLU A 374 15.12 27.57 3.42
C GLU A 374 14.82 27.73 1.93
N ARG A 375 15.31 26.80 1.11
CA ARG A 375 15.08 26.77 -0.34
C ARG A 375 13.70 26.22 -0.73
N LYS A 376 12.91 25.72 0.22
CA LYS A 376 11.62 25.04 -0.01
C LYS A 376 11.73 23.86 -0.97
N ASP A 377 12.88 23.18 -0.95
CA ASP A 377 13.20 22.06 -1.83
C ASP A 377 12.65 20.76 -1.24
N ILE A 378 11.42 20.40 -1.61
CA ILE A 378 10.74 19.20 -1.11
C ILE A 378 11.45 17.93 -1.59
N ASP A 379 12.03 17.94 -2.79
CA ASP A 379 12.72 16.78 -3.35
C ASP A 379 14.00 16.46 -2.58
N ALA A 380 14.73 17.50 -2.15
CA ALA A 380 15.87 17.34 -1.25
C ALA A 380 15.43 16.80 0.13
N ILE A 381 14.33 17.31 0.70
CA ILE A 381 13.79 16.81 1.98
C ILE A 381 13.35 15.34 1.84
N MET A 382 12.77 14.94 0.71
CA MET A 382 12.45 13.55 0.40
C MET A 382 13.70 12.66 0.34
N ALA A 383 14.75 13.11 -0.36
CA ALA A 383 16.01 12.37 -0.45
C ALA A 383 16.67 12.20 0.93
N ILE A 384 16.63 13.25 1.78
CA ILE A 384 17.16 13.18 3.14
C ILE A 384 16.31 12.25 4.01
N ARG A 385 14.98 12.30 3.90
CA ARG A 385 14.06 11.39 4.62
C ARG A 385 14.41 9.92 4.36
N ASP A 386 14.59 9.59 3.08
CA ASP A 386 14.81 8.21 2.63
C ASP A 386 16.22 7.72 2.96
N ALA A 387 17.19 8.64 3.03
CA ALA A 387 18.56 8.31 3.43
C ALA A 387 18.75 8.25 4.97
N ASN A 388 18.22 9.22 5.71
CA ASN A 388 18.33 9.29 7.17
C ASN A 388 17.19 10.12 7.79
N PHE A 389 16.10 9.44 8.16
CA PHE A 389 14.94 10.04 8.81
C PHE A 389 15.27 10.80 10.11
N SER A 390 16.28 10.37 10.86
CA SER A 390 16.62 10.98 12.16
C SER A 390 17.04 12.45 12.05
N LEU A 391 17.56 12.88 10.89
CA LEU A 391 17.94 14.27 10.63
C LEU A 391 16.73 15.20 10.58
N LEU A 392 15.56 14.71 10.17
CA LEU A 392 14.32 15.50 10.14
C LEU A 392 13.75 15.76 11.53
N LEU A 393 14.14 14.97 12.53
CA LEU A 393 13.64 15.08 13.89
C LEU A 393 14.37 16.14 14.73
N GLY A 394 15.49 16.66 14.23
CA GLY A 394 16.34 17.62 14.93
C GLY A 394 17.37 16.98 15.86
N GLY A 395 18.41 17.75 16.16
CA GLY A 395 19.45 17.40 17.14
C GLY A 395 19.00 17.68 18.58
N GLU A 396 19.74 17.19 19.57
CA GLU A 396 19.34 17.25 20.99
C GLU A 396 19.19 18.67 21.57
N ASN A 397 19.85 19.68 20.97
CA ASN A 397 19.85 21.07 21.47
C ASN A 397 19.49 22.12 20.39
N ALA A 398 19.00 21.69 19.22
CA ALA A 398 18.66 22.60 18.12
C ALA A 398 17.14 22.59 17.87
N ARG A 399 16.58 23.73 17.45
CA ARG A 399 15.19 23.81 16.97
C ARG A 399 14.96 22.74 15.93
N THR A 400 13.81 22.07 15.96
CA THR A 400 13.58 21.04 14.95
C THR A 400 13.40 21.67 13.57
N PRO A 401 13.69 20.95 12.48
CA PRO A 401 13.43 21.47 11.12
C PRO A 401 11.97 21.91 10.92
N LEU A 402 11.03 21.23 11.57
CA LEU A 402 9.62 21.62 11.58
C LEU A 402 9.40 22.93 12.35
N GLU A 403 9.95 23.05 13.55
CA GLU A 403 9.89 24.29 14.35
C GLU A 403 10.50 25.48 13.59
N TYR A 404 11.62 25.25 12.92
CA TYR A 404 12.26 26.25 12.08
C TYR A 404 11.34 26.67 10.92
N ALA A 405 10.77 25.72 10.18
CA ALA A 405 9.84 26.01 9.09
C ALA A 405 8.61 26.80 9.55
N ILE A 406 8.04 26.45 10.72
CA ILE A 406 6.93 27.18 11.34
C ILE A 406 7.35 28.62 11.68
N SER A 407 8.56 28.80 12.25
CA SER A 407 9.05 30.13 12.65
C SER A 407 9.27 31.10 11.49
N LEU A 408 9.47 30.58 10.27
CA LEU A 408 9.61 31.37 9.04
C LEU A 408 8.26 31.87 8.49
N GLY A 409 7.13 31.46 9.09
CA GLY A 409 5.80 31.97 8.79
C GLY A 409 5.07 31.26 7.64
N PRO A 410 3.95 31.83 7.15
CA PRO A 410 3.00 31.13 6.27
C PRO A 410 3.60 30.76 4.90
N ALA A 411 4.65 31.46 4.46
CA ALA A 411 5.32 31.14 3.19
C ALA A 411 5.96 29.74 3.17
N TYR A 412 6.16 29.11 4.34
CA TYR A 412 6.76 27.79 4.51
C TYR A 412 5.74 26.71 4.91
N GLU A 413 4.44 27.03 4.94
CA GLU A 413 3.35 26.12 5.31
C GLU A 413 3.41 24.79 4.55
N ARG A 414 3.67 24.82 3.24
CA ARG A 414 3.82 23.62 2.41
C ARG A 414 4.96 22.70 2.86
N VAL A 415 6.09 23.29 3.32
CA VAL A 415 7.23 22.52 3.83
C VAL A 415 6.88 21.93 5.20
N SER A 416 6.24 22.71 6.06
CA SER A 416 5.77 22.26 7.38
C SER A 416 4.76 21.11 7.28
N LEU A 417 3.81 21.20 6.34
CA LEU A 417 2.87 20.13 6.00
C LEU A 417 3.59 18.88 5.51
N PHE A 418 4.58 19.03 4.64
CA PHE A 418 5.36 17.91 4.13
C PHE A 418 6.13 17.19 5.27
N LEU A 419 6.78 17.95 6.15
CA LEU A 419 7.49 17.41 7.32
C LEU A 419 6.52 16.69 8.27
N ALA A 420 5.37 17.28 8.57
CA ALA A 420 4.32 16.65 9.38
C ALA A 420 3.80 15.35 8.74
N GLY A 421 3.56 15.35 7.42
CA GLY A 421 3.18 14.17 6.66
C GLY A 421 4.25 13.06 6.65
N ALA A 422 5.53 13.43 6.61
CA ALA A 422 6.64 12.47 6.73
C ALA A 422 6.66 11.81 8.12
N PHE A 423 6.38 12.58 9.18
CA PHE A 423 6.25 12.04 10.54
C PHE A 423 5.05 11.10 10.66
N SER A 424 3.86 11.47 10.17
CA SER A 424 2.68 10.59 10.16
C SER A 424 2.93 9.29 9.39
N ARG A 425 3.55 9.39 8.21
CA ARG A 425 3.88 8.21 7.40
C ARG A 425 4.83 7.26 8.13
N PHE A 426 5.83 7.79 8.83
CA PHE A 426 6.75 6.97 9.63
C PHE A 426 5.99 6.14 10.67
N VAL A 427 5.00 6.72 11.36
CA VAL A 427 4.19 6.02 12.38
C VAL A 427 3.38 4.89 11.78
N ASN A 428 2.72 5.15 10.66
CA ASN A 428 1.85 4.18 10.00
C ASN A 428 2.61 2.97 9.43
N HIS A 429 3.93 3.06 9.29
CA HIS A 429 4.79 1.98 8.79
C HIS A 429 5.63 1.33 9.91
N LEU A 430 5.35 1.64 11.18
CA LEU A 430 6.00 0.93 12.30
C LEU A 430 5.51 -0.53 12.35
N PRO A 431 6.41 -1.50 12.61
CA PRO A 431 6.02 -2.91 12.70
C PRO A 431 4.99 -3.14 13.81
N ASP A 432 4.09 -4.11 13.58
CA ASP A 432 3.03 -4.40 14.54
C ASP A 432 3.54 -4.97 15.88
N GLU A 433 4.65 -5.73 15.86
CA GLU A 433 5.18 -6.45 17.01
C GLU A 433 6.37 -5.74 17.66
N MET A 434 6.16 -4.55 18.26
CA MET A 434 7.20 -3.84 19.00
C MET A 434 7.30 -4.28 20.47
N HIS A 435 7.40 -5.59 20.72
CA HIS A 435 7.44 -6.14 22.08
C HIS A 435 8.67 -5.68 22.88
N GLU A 436 9.74 -5.30 22.20
CA GLU A 436 10.97 -4.79 22.79
C GLU A 436 11.57 -3.71 21.87
N ALA A 437 10.89 -2.57 21.78
CA ALA A 437 11.46 -1.41 21.10
C ALA A 437 12.78 -1.03 21.78
N SER A 438 13.90 -1.10 21.04
CA SER A 438 15.20 -0.60 21.50
C SER A 438 15.05 0.81 22.06
N GLU A 439 15.82 1.15 23.09
CA GLU A 439 15.81 2.48 23.72
C GLU A 439 16.04 3.59 22.67
N ALA A 440 16.79 3.31 21.61
CA ALA A 440 16.99 4.19 20.46
C ALA A 440 15.71 4.41 19.64
N THR A 441 14.89 3.38 19.44
CA THR A 441 13.60 3.48 18.75
C THR A 441 12.61 4.26 19.60
N LEU A 442 12.56 4.04 20.91
CA LEU A 442 11.75 4.84 21.84
C LEU A 442 12.18 6.31 21.87
N ALA A 443 13.49 6.59 21.85
CA ALA A 443 14.00 7.96 21.76
C ALA A 443 13.57 8.64 20.45
N THR A 444 13.59 7.90 19.33
CA THR A 444 13.09 8.36 18.03
C THR A 444 11.59 8.66 18.10
N LEU A 445 10.78 7.77 18.65
CA LEU A 445 9.33 7.96 18.82
C LEU A 445 9.01 9.18 19.69
N ARG A 446 9.76 9.42 20.78
CA ARG A 446 9.60 10.63 21.61
C ARG A 446 9.87 11.91 20.81
N LYS A 447 10.87 11.91 19.93
CA LYS A 447 11.17 13.05 19.05
C LYS A 447 10.09 13.25 17.97
N VAL A 448 9.61 12.16 17.36
CA VAL A 448 8.49 12.23 16.40
C VAL A 448 7.23 12.79 17.08
N ARG A 449 6.94 12.33 18.30
CA ARG A 449 5.82 12.84 19.13
C ARG A 449 5.92 14.35 19.36
N ALA A 450 7.10 14.83 19.77
CA ALA A 450 7.31 16.26 20.02
C ALA A 450 7.06 17.11 18.76
N ASN A 451 7.52 16.63 17.60
CA ASN A 451 7.29 17.29 16.31
C ASN A 451 5.82 17.25 15.88
N LEU A 452 5.13 16.12 16.02
CA LEU A 452 3.69 16.03 15.70
C LEU A 452 2.85 16.91 16.65
N LYS A 453 3.22 16.97 17.93
CA LYS A 453 2.60 17.91 18.88
C LYS A 453 2.69 19.34 18.38
N LEU A 454 3.88 19.75 17.94
CA LEU A 454 4.13 21.08 17.40
C LEU A 454 3.31 21.35 16.13
N ALA A 455 3.18 20.36 15.24
CA ALA A 455 2.35 20.48 14.05
C ALA A 455 0.86 20.70 14.38
N ILE A 456 0.36 20.00 15.40
CA ILE A 456 -1.02 20.12 15.89
C ILE A 456 -1.24 21.48 16.56
N ASP A 457 -0.33 21.89 17.44
CA ASP A 457 -0.43 23.17 18.17
C ASP A 457 -0.41 24.36 17.20
N HIS A 458 0.37 24.29 16.12
CA HIS A 458 0.37 25.30 15.05
C HIS A 458 -0.69 25.09 13.96
N SER A 459 -1.57 24.11 14.13
CA SER A 459 -2.74 23.90 13.26
C SER A 459 -2.38 23.77 11.78
N LEU A 460 -1.25 23.13 11.51
CA LEU A 460 -0.70 23.04 10.15
C LEU A 460 -1.64 22.31 9.19
N ASP A 461 -2.56 21.51 9.71
CA ASP A 461 -3.57 20.80 8.92
C ASP A 461 -4.94 20.97 9.58
N ARG A 462 -5.78 21.82 8.99
CA ARG A 462 -7.14 22.12 9.49
C ARG A 462 -8.15 21.02 9.15
N GLU A 463 -7.81 20.07 8.27
CA GLU A 463 -8.79 19.17 7.64
C GLU A 463 -8.46 17.67 7.75
N GLN A 464 -7.41 17.25 8.48
CA GLN A 464 -7.05 15.83 8.54
C GLN A 464 -6.96 15.24 9.96
N THR A 465 -7.88 14.33 10.26
CA THR A 465 -7.89 13.43 11.42
C THR A 465 -6.70 12.46 11.46
N SER A 466 -5.95 12.34 10.35
CA SER A 466 -4.83 11.40 10.17
C SER A 466 -3.59 11.74 11.02
N LEU A 467 -3.25 13.03 11.14
CA LEU A 467 -2.13 13.52 11.95
C LEU A 467 -2.40 13.32 13.44
N LEU A 468 -3.65 13.55 13.85
CA LEU A 468 -4.11 13.32 15.20
C LEU A 468 -4.05 11.83 15.57
N ALA A 469 -4.55 10.94 14.70
CA ALA A 469 -4.45 9.49 14.91
C ALA A 469 -2.99 9.05 15.06
N SER A 470 -2.09 9.56 14.22
CA SER A 470 -0.64 9.27 14.28
C SER A 470 0.01 9.79 15.57
N TYR A 471 -0.34 11.00 16.01
CA TYR A 471 0.15 11.59 17.26
C TYR A 471 -0.25 10.77 18.47
N ILE A 472 -1.52 10.41 18.53
CA ILE A 472 -2.10 9.62 19.61
C ILE A 472 -1.51 8.21 19.65
N GLN A 473 -1.33 7.56 18.48
CA GLN A 473 -0.70 6.24 18.38
C GLN A 473 0.74 6.25 18.92
N ILE A 474 1.56 7.25 18.56
CA ILE A 474 2.91 7.37 19.12
C ILE A 474 2.86 7.65 20.61
N LEU A 475 1.90 8.45 21.08
CA LEU A 475 1.82 8.79 22.49
C LEU A 475 1.74 7.54 23.35
N VAL A 476 0.87 6.61 22.97
CA VAL A 476 0.81 5.28 23.57
C VAL A 476 2.10 4.51 23.36
N MET A 477 2.65 4.43 22.15
CA MET A 477 3.86 3.62 21.89
C MET A 477 5.15 4.16 22.56
N SER A 478 5.26 5.46 22.80
CA SER A 478 6.45 6.12 23.39
C SER A 478 6.49 6.06 24.92
N GLU A 479 5.32 5.88 25.55
CA GLU A 479 5.12 5.71 27.00
C GLU A 479 4.89 4.21 27.37
N GLY A 480 4.81 3.34 26.35
CA GLY A 480 3.79 2.30 26.15
C GLY A 480 3.78 1.00 26.93
N VAL A 481 4.54 0.86 28.01
CA VAL A 481 4.40 -0.33 28.88
C VAL A 481 4.30 0.08 30.33
N ARG A 482 5.20 0.96 30.80
CA ARG A 482 5.14 1.45 32.18
C ARG A 482 3.89 2.28 32.44
N TRP A 483 3.53 3.16 31.50
CA TRP A 483 2.32 3.96 31.63
C TRP A 483 1.07 3.09 31.55
N VAL A 484 1.00 2.15 30.59
CA VAL A 484 -0.14 1.21 30.47
C VAL A 484 -0.28 0.43 31.76
N ALA A 485 0.81 -0.15 32.29
CA ALA A 485 0.78 -0.89 33.54
C ALA A 485 0.38 -0.03 34.76
N GLN A 486 0.83 1.23 34.85
CA GLN A 486 0.43 2.15 35.92
C GLN A 486 -1.05 2.53 35.80
N SER A 487 -1.52 2.81 34.59
CA SER A 487 -2.90 3.17 34.29
C SER A 487 -3.85 2.01 34.55
N THR A 488 -3.49 0.81 34.11
CA THR A 488 -4.19 -0.44 34.41
C THR A 488 -4.32 -0.64 35.91
N LYS A 489 -3.26 -0.43 36.69
CA LYS A 489 -3.31 -0.53 38.16
C LYS A 489 -4.24 0.50 38.80
N ALA A 490 -4.26 1.74 38.29
CA ALA A 490 -5.15 2.79 38.79
C ALA A 490 -6.63 2.42 38.54
N VAL A 491 -6.96 1.99 37.33
CA VAL A 491 -8.33 1.54 36.98
C VAL A 491 -8.70 0.26 37.74
N ALA A 492 -7.77 -0.68 37.92
CA ALA A 492 -7.97 -1.91 38.69
C ALA A 492 -8.19 -1.66 40.19
N HIS A 493 -7.66 -0.57 40.73
CA HIS A 493 -7.94 -0.15 42.10
C HIS A 493 -9.42 0.24 42.24
N GLU A 494 -9.91 1.14 41.38
CA GLU A 494 -11.31 1.60 41.40
C GLU A 494 -12.31 0.47 41.10
N LEU A 495 -11.97 -0.44 40.17
CA LEU A 495 -12.77 -1.64 39.88
C LEU A 495 -12.95 -2.51 41.13
N ARG A 496 -11.87 -2.73 41.90
CA ARG A 496 -11.93 -3.51 43.13
C ARG A 496 -12.72 -2.80 44.23
N SER A 497 -12.54 -1.50 44.38
CA SER A 497 -13.29 -0.67 45.33
C SER A 497 -14.80 -0.70 45.05
N ARG A 498 -15.22 -0.62 43.78
CA ARG A 498 -16.63 -0.81 43.38
C ARG A 498 -17.11 -2.24 43.58
N ALA A 499 -16.30 -3.25 43.29
CA ALA A 499 -16.67 -4.65 43.53
C ALA A 499 -16.90 -4.96 45.02
N SER A 500 -16.23 -4.23 45.92
CA SER A 500 -16.48 -4.24 47.37
C SER A 500 -17.69 -3.41 47.82
N ALA A 501 -18.45 -2.81 46.88
CA ALA A 501 -19.61 -1.97 47.12
C ALA A 501 -19.33 -0.66 47.88
N ASP A 502 -18.15 -0.06 47.67
CA ASP A 502 -17.85 1.28 48.19
C ASP A 502 -18.65 2.35 47.44
N PRO A 503 -19.54 3.12 48.10
CA PRO A 503 -20.35 4.16 47.47
C PRO A 503 -19.55 5.39 47.02
N TYR A 504 -18.31 5.57 47.48
CA TYR A 504 -17.45 6.71 47.10
C TYR A 504 -16.45 6.38 45.99
N ALA A 505 -16.39 5.13 45.54
CA ALA A 505 -15.48 4.71 44.47
C ALA A 505 -15.82 5.40 43.15
N ALA A 506 -14.79 5.89 42.46
CA ALA A 506 -14.96 6.53 41.16
C ALA A 506 -15.46 5.52 40.13
N ARG A 507 -16.02 5.99 39.01
CA ARG A 507 -16.42 5.13 37.89
C ARG A 507 -15.18 4.68 37.11
N PRO A 508 -14.84 3.38 37.04
CA PRO A 508 -13.68 2.89 36.31
C PRO A 508 -13.60 3.38 34.87
N THR A 509 -14.74 3.45 34.18
CA THR A 509 -14.75 3.93 32.79
C THR A 509 -14.43 5.42 32.70
N GLN A 510 -14.91 6.23 33.64
CA GLN A 510 -14.62 7.65 33.72
C GLN A 510 -13.13 7.90 34.03
N VAL A 511 -12.57 7.17 35.00
CA VAL A 511 -11.15 7.25 35.34
C VAL A 511 -10.28 6.85 34.15
N ALA A 512 -10.63 5.78 33.43
CA ALA A 512 -9.93 5.38 32.21
C ALA A 512 -10.00 6.48 31.12
N ARG A 513 -11.16 7.10 30.91
CA ARG A 513 -11.33 8.23 29.99
C ARG A 513 -10.51 9.45 30.40
N GLU A 514 -10.45 9.77 31.69
CA GLU A 514 -9.68 10.91 32.21
C GLU A 514 -8.17 10.68 32.08
N ILE A 515 -7.69 9.47 32.37
CA ILE A 515 -6.29 9.09 32.19
C ILE A 515 -5.88 9.20 30.71
N VAL A 516 -6.67 8.67 29.78
CA VAL A 516 -6.38 8.79 28.34
C VAL A 516 -6.53 10.25 27.87
N GLY A 517 -7.57 10.94 28.34
CA GLY A 517 -7.83 12.34 28.01
C GLY A 517 -6.73 13.28 28.51
N SER A 518 -6.04 12.93 29.61
CA SER A 518 -4.88 13.67 30.16
C SER A 518 -3.83 14.01 29.10
N PHE A 519 -3.68 13.15 28.09
CA PHE A 519 -2.69 13.24 27.03
C PHE A 519 -3.04 14.14 25.85
N LEU A 520 -4.29 14.58 25.76
CA LEU A 520 -4.66 15.60 24.79
C LEU A 520 -4.03 16.94 25.17
N THR A 521 -3.37 17.59 24.21
CA THR A 521 -2.82 18.93 24.40
C THR A 521 -3.94 19.91 24.74
N GLN A 522 -3.60 21.02 25.42
CA GLN A 522 -4.56 22.07 25.73
C GLN A 522 -5.25 22.60 24.48
N ASN A 523 -4.54 22.69 23.35
CA ASN A 523 -5.12 23.08 22.06
C ASN A 523 -6.10 22.04 21.52
N LEU A 524 -5.81 20.74 21.63
CA LEU A 524 -6.74 19.68 21.24
C LEU A 524 -8.01 19.68 22.11
N ARG A 525 -7.87 19.98 23.41
CA ARG A 525 -9.01 20.11 24.32
C ARG A 525 -9.90 21.30 23.98
N MET A 526 -9.31 22.46 23.69
CA MET A 526 -10.05 23.65 23.27
C MET A 526 -10.74 23.43 21.92
N ARG A 527 -10.08 22.76 20.97
CA ARG A 527 -10.66 22.44 19.65
C ARG A 527 -11.76 21.40 19.69
N ARG A 528 -11.68 20.45 20.63
CA ARG A 528 -12.75 19.50 20.95
C ARG A 528 -14.04 20.21 21.35
N GLU A 529 -14.02 21.50 21.69
CA GLU A 529 -15.23 22.23 22.04
C GLU A 529 -15.79 23.04 20.85
N CYS A 530 -15.05 23.16 19.74
CA CYS A 530 -15.41 24.05 18.61
C CYS A 530 -15.60 23.34 17.26
N ASP A 531 -15.06 22.14 17.04
CA ASP A 531 -15.09 21.45 15.73
C ASP A 531 -15.67 20.02 15.83
N GLN A 532 -16.87 19.82 15.27
CA GLN A 532 -17.66 18.61 15.42
C GLN A 532 -17.01 17.35 14.81
N TYR A 533 -16.26 17.46 13.71
CA TYR A 533 -15.64 16.30 13.05
C TYR A 533 -14.37 15.85 13.76
N MET A 534 -13.57 16.79 14.25
CA MET A 534 -12.39 16.49 15.07
C MET A 534 -12.78 15.89 16.42
N VAL A 535 -13.92 16.30 16.99
CA VAL A 535 -14.48 15.71 18.21
C VAL A 535 -14.77 14.23 18.02
N ALA A 536 -15.46 13.84 16.94
CA ALA A 536 -15.85 12.45 16.73
C ALA A 536 -14.63 11.50 16.67
N ALA A 537 -13.58 11.87 15.92
CA ALA A 537 -12.36 11.05 15.81
C ALA A 537 -11.57 10.95 17.13
N ILE A 538 -11.49 12.05 17.89
CA ILE A 538 -10.86 12.06 19.22
C ILE A 538 -11.66 11.19 20.19
N GLU A 539 -12.98 11.35 20.22
CA GLU A 539 -13.87 10.61 21.10
C GLU A 539 -13.86 9.11 20.81
N ASP A 540 -13.86 8.71 19.54
CA ASP A 540 -13.77 7.30 19.15
C ASP A 540 -12.46 6.67 19.63
N TYR A 541 -11.34 7.38 19.50
CA TYR A 541 -10.07 6.89 20.01
C TYR A 541 -10.09 6.78 21.54
N ILE A 542 -10.51 7.83 22.24
CA ILE A 542 -10.57 7.83 23.71
C ILE A 542 -11.46 6.69 24.17
N ALA A 543 -12.60 6.47 23.51
CA ALA A 543 -13.50 5.40 23.83
C ALA A 543 -12.85 4.02 23.66
N ASN A 544 -12.07 3.84 22.59
CA ASN A 544 -11.32 2.61 22.32
C ASN A 544 -10.24 2.35 23.38
N ALA A 545 -9.39 3.34 23.63
CA ALA A 545 -8.29 3.24 24.59
C ALA A 545 -8.79 3.09 26.04
N ALA A 546 -9.86 3.79 26.42
CA ALA A 546 -10.49 3.66 27.73
C ALA A 546 -11.12 2.28 27.91
N SER A 547 -11.80 1.76 26.89
CA SER A 547 -12.32 0.39 26.90
C SER A 547 -11.20 -0.63 27.12
N ASP A 548 -10.08 -0.44 26.42
CA ASP A 548 -8.92 -1.32 26.53
C ASP A 548 -8.28 -1.28 27.92
N LEU A 549 -8.16 -0.10 28.54
CA LEU A 549 -7.68 0.03 29.92
C LEU A 549 -8.59 -0.70 30.91
N VAL A 550 -9.91 -0.63 30.72
CA VAL A 550 -10.88 -1.35 31.55
C VAL A 550 -10.74 -2.86 31.39
N LEU A 551 -10.53 -3.36 30.18
CA LEU A 551 -10.32 -4.79 29.92
C LEU A 551 -9.00 -5.30 30.50
N LEU A 552 -7.90 -4.54 30.34
CA LEU A 552 -6.63 -4.83 30.99
C LEU A 552 -6.79 -4.87 32.51
N ALA A 553 -7.51 -3.91 33.08
CA ALA A 553 -7.70 -3.79 34.53
C ALA A 553 -8.60 -4.89 35.11
N LEU A 554 -9.65 -5.29 34.39
CA LEU A 554 -10.47 -6.46 34.73
C LEU A 554 -9.63 -7.74 34.75
N TRP A 555 -8.80 -7.95 33.75
CA TRP A 555 -7.97 -9.16 33.66
C TRP A 555 -6.81 -9.17 34.67
N ASP A 556 -6.13 -8.04 34.88
CA ASP A 556 -5.11 -7.87 35.92
C ASP A 556 -5.71 -8.14 37.31
N SER A 557 -6.97 -7.74 37.54
CA SER A 557 -7.68 -8.05 38.78
C SER A 557 -8.05 -9.54 38.93
N VAL A 558 -7.94 -10.35 37.87
CA VAL A 558 -8.27 -11.79 37.88
C VAL A 558 -7.03 -12.69 37.94
N ARG A 559 -6.04 -12.46 37.06
CA ARG A 559 -4.81 -13.27 36.95
C ARG A 559 -3.56 -12.54 37.41
N GLY A 560 -3.60 -11.22 37.52
CA GLY A 560 -2.43 -10.39 37.79
C GLY A 560 -1.27 -10.68 36.82
N ALA A 561 -0.06 -10.79 37.36
CA ALA A 561 1.15 -11.03 36.58
C ALA A 561 1.36 -12.48 36.10
N GLU A 562 0.47 -13.44 36.44
CA GLU A 562 0.66 -14.85 36.06
C GLU A 562 0.34 -15.13 34.57
N ASP A 563 -0.57 -14.35 33.97
CA ASP A 563 -1.01 -14.50 32.57
C ASP A 563 -1.44 -13.14 32.01
N PRO A 564 -0.50 -12.20 31.78
CA PRO A 564 -0.85 -10.84 31.37
C PRO A 564 -1.44 -10.82 29.96
N LEU A 565 -2.38 -9.90 29.73
CA LEU A 565 -2.82 -9.60 28.36
C LEU A 565 -1.71 -8.91 27.58
N PRO A 566 -1.71 -9.05 26.25
CA PRO A 566 -0.72 -8.43 25.40
C PRO A 566 -0.79 -6.90 25.44
N ASP A 567 0.20 -6.24 26.06
CA ASP A 567 0.28 -4.77 26.13
C ASP A 567 0.35 -4.12 24.73
N TYR A 568 0.93 -4.82 23.74
CA TYR A 568 1.03 -4.35 22.35
C TYR A 568 -0.34 -4.24 21.64
N ALA A 569 -1.38 -4.89 22.17
CA ALA A 569 -2.73 -4.84 21.62
C ALA A 569 -3.50 -3.57 22.01
N PHE A 570 -2.97 -2.80 22.95
CA PHE A 570 -3.65 -1.64 23.54
C PHE A 570 -3.90 -0.52 22.51
N ALA A 571 -5.15 -0.02 22.49
CA ALA A 571 -5.62 1.15 21.77
C ALA A 571 -5.38 1.17 20.24
N ARG A 572 -5.20 -0.01 19.62
CA ARG A 572 -4.99 -0.13 18.17
C ARG A 572 -6.28 -0.39 17.40
N ASP A 573 -7.06 -1.36 17.85
CA ASP A 573 -8.33 -1.80 17.26
C ASP A 573 -9.06 -2.68 18.31
N ASP A 574 -9.93 -3.59 17.87
CA ASP A 574 -10.66 -4.50 18.77
C ASP A 574 -9.87 -5.75 19.17
N ARG A 575 -8.59 -5.88 18.78
CA ARG A 575 -7.80 -7.10 19.02
C ARG A 575 -7.66 -7.40 20.51
N LEU A 576 -7.53 -6.37 21.36
CA LEU A 576 -7.45 -6.57 22.80
C LEU A 576 -8.75 -7.15 23.37
N ALA A 577 -9.90 -6.72 22.87
CA ALA A 577 -11.20 -7.27 23.26
C ALA A 577 -11.32 -8.75 22.91
N VAL A 578 -10.86 -9.14 21.71
CA VAL A 578 -10.83 -10.55 21.29
C VAL A 578 -9.91 -11.38 22.21
N VAL A 579 -8.70 -10.88 22.47
CA VAL A 579 -7.75 -11.60 23.33
C VAL A 579 -8.26 -11.71 24.77
N PHE A 580 -8.94 -10.67 25.28
CA PHE A 580 -9.61 -10.71 26.58
C PHE A 580 -10.69 -11.79 26.63
N CYS A 581 -11.58 -11.85 25.64
CA CYS A 581 -12.63 -12.88 25.57
C CYS A 581 -12.04 -14.30 25.54
N ASP A 582 -11.01 -14.51 24.71
CA ASP A 582 -10.29 -15.78 24.65
C ASP A 582 -9.63 -16.15 25.99
N ALA A 583 -9.02 -15.16 26.67
CA ALA A 583 -8.39 -15.36 27.96
C ALA A 583 -9.41 -15.76 29.04
N VAL A 584 -10.56 -15.08 29.10
CA VAL A 584 -11.67 -15.43 30.00
C VAL A 584 -12.21 -16.84 29.68
N ALA A 585 -12.40 -17.17 28.41
CA ALA A 585 -12.86 -18.50 27.98
C ALA A 585 -11.87 -19.62 28.37
N ARG A 586 -10.57 -19.38 28.31
CA ARG A 586 -9.54 -20.31 28.79
C ARG A 586 -9.57 -20.44 30.31
N ALA A 587 -9.71 -19.34 31.04
CA ALA A 587 -9.71 -19.34 32.50
C ALA A 587 -10.97 -19.95 33.12
N ARG A 588 -12.12 -19.96 32.42
CA ARG A 588 -13.35 -20.68 32.83
C ARG A 588 -13.13 -22.16 33.16
N ARG A 589 -12.07 -22.78 32.60
CA ARG A 589 -11.72 -24.19 32.83
C ARG A 589 -10.90 -24.41 34.10
N GLY A 590 -10.55 -23.36 34.86
CA GLY A 590 -9.81 -23.42 36.12
C GLY A 590 -10.49 -22.62 37.24
N ALA A 591 -10.12 -22.87 38.50
CA ALA A 591 -10.67 -22.14 39.64
C ALA A 591 -10.10 -20.70 39.72
N PRO A 592 -10.93 -19.64 39.73
CA PRO A 592 -10.44 -18.28 39.91
C PRO A 592 -9.89 -18.08 41.34
N ARG A 593 -8.68 -17.52 41.48
CA ARG A 593 -8.00 -17.26 42.77
C ARG A 593 -8.43 -15.95 43.45
N VAL A 594 -9.53 -15.34 43.02
CA VAL A 594 -9.88 -13.92 43.22
C VAL A 594 -11.34 -13.74 43.66
N PRO A 595 -11.73 -12.55 44.17
CA PRO A 595 -13.10 -12.30 44.61
C PRO A 595 -14.12 -12.63 43.50
N GLN A 596 -15.12 -13.46 43.85
CA GLN A 596 -16.12 -14.00 42.92
C GLN A 596 -16.83 -12.91 42.11
N ARG A 597 -17.01 -11.71 42.70
CA ARG A 597 -17.62 -10.55 42.03
C ARG A 597 -16.80 -10.01 40.86
N VAL A 598 -15.47 -9.92 41.01
CA VAL A 598 -14.59 -9.41 39.93
C VAL A 598 -14.58 -10.40 38.76
N TRP A 599 -14.54 -11.70 39.07
CA TRP A 599 -14.67 -12.75 38.07
C TRP A 599 -16.03 -12.68 37.32
N GLN A 600 -17.14 -12.49 38.04
CA GLN A 600 -18.47 -12.32 37.44
C GLN A 600 -18.53 -11.08 36.52
N LEU A 601 -17.86 -9.99 36.87
CA LEU A 601 -17.77 -8.80 36.01
C LEU A 601 -16.99 -9.11 34.72
N ALA A 602 -15.87 -9.82 34.82
CA ALA A 602 -15.08 -10.22 33.66
C ALA A 602 -15.85 -11.18 32.73
N GLU A 603 -16.60 -12.14 33.29
CA GLU A 603 -17.46 -13.05 32.51
C GLU A 603 -18.59 -12.31 31.79
N ARG A 604 -19.30 -11.42 32.50
CA ARG A 604 -20.36 -10.59 31.90
C ARG A 604 -19.81 -9.69 30.80
N ALA A 605 -18.63 -9.12 30.99
CA ALA A 605 -17.97 -8.31 29.97
C ALA A 605 -17.62 -9.16 28.73
N ALA A 606 -17.03 -10.35 28.91
CA ALA A 606 -16.70 -11.24 27.79
C ALA A 606 -17.95 -11.70 27.02
N GLU A 607 -19.02 -12.09 27.70
CA GLU A 607 -20.29 -12.49 27.07
C GLU A 607 -20.95 -11.35 26.30
N ALA A 608 -20.94 -10.13 26.86
CA ALA A 608 -21.55 -8.96 26.23
C ALA A 608 -20.76 -8.49 24.99
N LEU A 609 -19.44 -8.71 24.98
CA LEU A 609 -18.56 -8.44 23.84
C LEU A 609 -18.67 -9.51 22.75
N ASP A 610 -18.83 -10.79 23.10
CA ASP A 610 -18.94 -11.92 22.16
C ASP A 610 -20.36 -12.06 21.56
N GLY A 611 -21.40 -11.63 22.27
CA GLY A 611 -22.81 -11.81 21.90
C GLY A 611 -23.34 -10.96 20.72
N GLY A 612 -22.49 -10.29 19.95
CA GLY A 612 -22.88 -9.38 18.86
C GLY A 612 -22.55 -9.90 17.46
N LEU A 613 -23.57 -10.13 16.62
CA LEU A 613 -23.39 -10.40 15.17
C LEU A 613 -22.82 -9.18 14.40
N ARG A 614 -22.92 -7.98 14.98
CA ARG A 614 -22.41 -6.71 14.44
C ARG A 614 -21.23 -6.23 15.28
N ARG A 615 -20.16 -5.79 14.61
CA ARG A 615 -19.04 -5.08 15.23
C ARG A 615 -19.54 -3.77 15.86
N ARG A 616 -19.35 -3.64 17.18
CA ARG A 616 -19.73 -2.43 17.94
C ARG A 616 -18.76 -1.30 17.65
N THR A 617 -19.24 -0.06 17.69
CA THR A 617 -18.34 1.11 17.64
C THR A 617 -17.54 1.23 18.94
N ALA A 618 -16.46 2.01 18.94
CA ALA A 618 -15.66 2.24 20.14
C ALA A 618 -16.50 2.86 21.28
N HIS A 619 -17.42 3.75 20.93
CA HIS A 619 -18.36 4.37 21.87
C HIS A 619 -19.34 3.34 22.44
N GLU A 620 -20.01 2.55 21.59
CA GLU A 620 -20.94 1.48 22.00
C GLU A 620 -20.25 0.44 22.89
N ARG A 621 -18.97 0.14 22.61
CA ARG A 621 -18.16 -0.78 23.43
C ARG A 621 -17.91 -0.21 24.82
N LEU A 622 -17.55 1.08 24.91
CA LEU A 622 -17.30 1.72 26.19
C LEU A 622 -18.58 1.85 27.02
N GLU A 623 -19.72 2.22 26.41
CA GLU A 623 -21.01 2.28 27.09
C GLU A 623 -21.45 0.92 27.62
N LEU A 624 -21.23 -0.13 26.83
CA LEU A 624 -21.51 -1.50 27.26
C LEU A 624 -20.64 -1.90 28.44
N LEU A 625 -19.34 -1.60 28.41
CA LEU A 625 -18.46 -1.87 29.55
C LEU A 625 -18.88 -1.05 30.78
N ALA A 626 -19.23 0.23 30.60
CA ALA A 626 -19.74 1.10 31.66
C ALA A 626 -20.98 0.49 32.34
N SER A 627 -21.93 -0.04 31.56
CA SER A 627 -23.13 -0.70 32.10
C SER A 627 -22.85 -1.95 32.95
N ILE A 628 -21.63 -2.49 32.88
CA ILE A 628 -21.19 -3.69 33.61
C ILE A 628 -20.33 -3.31 34.81
N VAL A 629 -19.38 -2.38 34.63
CA VAL A 629 -18.32 -2.11 35.62
C VAL A 629 -18.52 -0.85 36.46
N ASP A 630 -19.32 0.10 36.00
CA ASP A 630 -19.77 1.25 36.80
C ASP A 630 -21.08 0.87 37.51
#